data_AF-A0A2D6HBP8-F1
#
_entry.id   AF-A0A2D6HBP8-F1
#
_cell.length_a   1.000
_cell.length_b   1.000
_cell.length_c   1.000
_cell.angle_alpha   90.00
_cell.angle_beta   90.00
_cell.angle_gamma   90.00
#
_symmetry.space_group_name_H-M   'P 1'
#
loop_
_entity.id
_entity.type
_entity.pdbx_description
1 polymer ?
#
loop_
_entity_poly.entity_id
_entity_poly.type
_entity_poly.pdbx_seq_one_letter_code
_entity_poly.pdbx_strand_id
1 'polypeptide(L)'
;MSLFSDLLFPSEPRALGPRRGIKIVLRAVHVLCAGILTGAFVLEVAAAFREPWLAATVASGVALLLLDLHESGAFLLQVRGLVVAFKVATLGALLALPALEAAAPWILAVLVLLSVIFSHAPSKVRYHVFLFGDRVSGARTKG
;
A
#
# COMPACT_ATOMS: atom_id res chain seq x y z
N MET A 1 21.12 16.56 15.18
CA MET A 1 20.03 15.73 14.59
C MET A 1 20.45 14.28 14.80
N SER A 2 19.59 13.43 15.34
CA SER A 2 19.99 12.06 15.70
C SER A 2 20.12 11.20 14.43
N LEU A 3 21.06 10.25 14.42
CA LEU A 3 21.24 9.25 13.36
C LEU A 3 19.91 8.58 12.92
N PHE A 4 18.97 8.45 13.85
CA PHE A 4 17.64 7.87 13.63
C PHE A 4 16.75 8.73 12.74
N SER A 5 16.80 10.06 12.91
CA SER A 5 16.06 11.01 12.08
C SER A 5 16.59 11.03 10.65
N ASP A 6 17.92 10.98 10.47
CA ASP A 6 18.54 10.99 9.14
C ASP A 6 18.33 9.67 8.38
N LEU A 7 18.19 8.55 9.10
CA LEU A 7 17.84 7.26 8.52
C LEU A 7 16.38 7.21 8.03
N LEU A 8 15.42 7.70 8.81
CA LEU A 8 14.01 7.67 8.45
C LEU A 8 13.61 8.79 7.47
N PHE A 9 14.22 9.96 7.59
CA PHE A 9 13.87 11.16 6.83
C PHE A 9 15.11 11.75 6.15
N PRO A 10 15.69 11.04 5.15
CA PRO A 10 16.84 11.57 4.44
C PRO A 10 16.46 12.85 3.67
N SER A 11 17.40 13.80 3.58
CA SER A 11 17.22 15.07 2.87
C SER A 11 16.94 14.87 1.38
N GLU A 12 17.53 13.85 0.77
CA GLU A 12 17.19 13.34 -0.55
C GLU A 12 16.61 11.92 -0.46
N PRO A 13 15.48 11.63 -1.15
CA PRO A 13 14.92 10.29 -1.17
C PRO A 13 15.94 9.27 -1.71
N ARG A 14 16.09 8.14 -1.02
CA ARG A 14 17.03 7.09 -1.43
C ARG A 14 16.68 6.56 -2.83
N ALA A 15 17.69 6.50 -3.70
CA ALA A 15 17.54 6.03 -5.07
C ALA A 15 17.71 4.50 -5.16
N LEU A 16 16.81 3.85 -5.89
CA LEU A 16 16.96 2.49 -6.38
C LEU A 16 16.95 2.57 -7.92
N GLY A 17 17.95 2.05 -8.60
CA GLY A 17 18.15 2.23 -10.05
C GLY A 17 16.88 1.95 -10.89
N PRO A 18 16.43 0.68 -11.00
CA PRO A 18 15.22 0.31 -11.76
C PRO A 18 13.90 0.49 -10.99
N ARG A 19 13.84 1.42 -10.02
CA ARG A 19 12.70 1.64 -9.10
C ARG A 19 11.35 1.72 -9.79
N ARG A 20 11.26 2.50 -10.88
CA ARG A 20 9.98 2.71 -11.59
C ARG A 20 9.48 1.40 -12.19
N GLY A 21 10.36 0.62 -12.82
CA GLY A 21 10.02 -0.68 -13.40
C GLY A 21 9.58 -1.69 -12.34
N ILE A 22 10.35 -1.80 -11.25
CA ILE A 22 10.02 -2.69 -10.13
C ILE A 22 8.64 -2.35 -9.56
N LYS A 23 8.36 -1.07 -9.29
CA LYS A 23 7.06 -0.64 -8.76
C LYS A 23 5.91 -0.90 -9.73
N ILE A 24 6.13 -0.76 -11.04
CA ILE A 24 5.09 -1.05 -12.05
C ILE A 24 4.77 -2.54 -12.05
N VAL A 25 5.78 -3.40 -12.14
CA VAL A 25 5.60 -4.86 -12.15
C VAL A 25 4.94 -5.31 -10.86
N LEU A 26 5.42 -4.84 -9.72
CA LEU A 26 4.88 -5.22 -8.42
C LEU A 26 3.43 -4.74 -8.23
N ARG A 27 3.08 -3.55 -8.75
CA ARG A 27 1.67 -3.09 -8.78
C ARG A 27 0.80 -3.95 -9.69
N ALA A 28 1.31 -4.32 -10.86
CA ALA A 28 0.57 -5.17 -11.80
C ALA A 28 0.29 -6.55 -11.16
N VAL A 29 1.31 -7.16 -10.55
CA VAL A 29 1.16 -8.42 -9.78
C VAL A 29 0.16 -8.24 -8.64
N HIS A 30 0.27 -7.16 -7.86
CA HIS A 30 -0.64 -6.89 -6.75
C HIS A 30 -2.10 -6.75 -7.21
N VAL A 31 -2.35 -6.00 -8.29
CA VAL A 31 -3.70 -5.82 -8.84
C VAL A 31 -4.26 -7.13 -9.39
N LEU A 32 -3.44 -7.94 -10.06
CA LEU A 32 -3.82 -9.27 -10.51
C LEU A 32 -4.25 -10.16 -9.32
N CYS A 33 -3.40 -10.27 -8.30
CA CYS A 33 -3.69 -11.07 -7.11
C CYS A 33 -4.96 -10.59 -6.39
N ALA A 34 -5.09 -9.27 -6.18
CA ALA A 34 -6.25 -8.69 -5.53
C ALA A 34 -7.54 -8.91 -6.32
N GLY A 35 -7.48 -8.81 -7.66
CA GLY A 35 -8.62 -9.09 -8.53
C GLY A 35 -9.08 -10.54 -8.45
N ILE A 36 -8.13 -11.48 -8.56
CA ILE A 36 -8.42 -12.92 -8.43
C ILE A 36 -8.99 -13.23 -7.04
N LEU A 37 -8.38 -12.70 -5.98
CA LEU A 37 -8.82 -12.88 -4.60
C LEU A 37 -10.24 -12.36 -4.39
N THR A 38 -10.54 -11.15 -4.87
CA THR A 38 -11.87 -10.55 -4.74
C THR A 38 -12.91 -11.41 -5.45
N GLY A 39 -12.62 -11.86 -6.69
CA GLY A 39 -13.48 -12.78 -7.42
C GLY A 39 -13.68 -14.11 -6.70
N ALA A 40 -12.61 -14.67 -6.12
CA ALA A 40 -12.66 -15.94 -5.38
C ALA A 40 -13.57 -15.85 -4.15
N PHE A 41 -13.56 -14.72 -3.43
CA PHE A 41 -14.48 -14.48 -2.31
C PHE A 41 -15.93 -14.26 -2.75
N VAL A 42 -16.15 -13.51 -3.84
CA VAL A 42 -17.51 -13.26 -4.37
C VAL A 42 -18.17 -14.52 -4.94
N LEU A 43 -17.37 -15.39 -5.56
CA LEU A 43 -17.83 -16.65 -6.16
C LEU A 43 -17.77 -17.84 -5.19
N GLU A 44 -17.52 -17.59 -3.90
CA GLU A 44 -17.46 -18.61 -2.84
C GLU A 44 -16.50 -19.77 -3.16
N VAL A 45 -15.39 -19.47 -3.83
CA VAL A 45 -14.36 -20.45 -4.18
C VAL A 45 -13.74 -21.03 -2.91
N ALA A 46 -13.47 -22.34 -2.90
CA ALA A 46 -12.95 -23.05 -1.73
C ALA A 46 -11.66 -22.42 -1.16
N ALA A 47 -11.51 -22.49 0.17
CA ALA A 47 -10.41 -21.94 0.96
C ALA A 47 -9.02 -22.21 0.37
N ALA A 48 -8.76 -23.48 0.03
CA ALA A 48 -7.49 -23.95 -0.53
C ALA A 48 -7.05 -23.19 -1.80
N PHE A 49 -8.00 -22.68 -2.59
CA PHE A 49 -7.70 -21.89 -3.77
C PHE A 49 -7.62 -20.39 -3.48
N ARG A 50 -8.37 -19.86 -2.51
CA ARG A 50 -8.36 -18.41 -2.16
C ARG A 50 -7.18 -18.00 -1.28
N GLU A 51 -6.76 -18.84 -0.35
CA GLU A 51 -5.69 -18.52 0.62
C GLU A 51 -4.34 -18.15 -0.02
N PRO A 52 -3.85 -18.86 -1.07
CA PRO A 52 -2.62 -18.47 -1.75
C PRO A 52 -2.72 -17.06 -2.37
N TRP A 53 -3.88 -16.70 -2.92
CA TRP A 53 -4.10 -15.36 -3.47
C TRP A 53 -4.21 -14.30 -2.38
N LEU A 54 -4.75 -14.62 -1.20
CA LEU A 54 -4.74 -13.72 -0.05
C LEU A 54 -3.31 -13.44 0.39
N ALA A 55 -2.51 -14.49 0.59
CA ALA A 55 -1.11 -14.37 0.94
C ALA A 55 -0.30 -13.59 -0.10
N ALA A 56 -0.50 -13.87 -1.40
CA ALA A 56 0.17 -13.15 -2.49
C ALA A 56 -0.25 -11.66 -2.56
N THR A 57 -1.52 -11.35 -2.31
CA THR A 57 -2.02 -9.97 -2.27
C THR A 57 -1.41 -9.20 -1.10
N VAL A 58 -1.36 -9.81 0.08
CA VAL A 58 -0.70 -9.23 1.27
C VAL A 58 0.80 -9.03 1.01
N ALA A 59 1.51 -10.07 0.54
CA ALA A 59 2.95 -10.03 0.32
C ALA A 59 3.35 -8.96 -0.70
N SER A 60 2.64 -8.87 -1.83
CA SER A 60 2.89 -7.85 -2.85
C SER A 60 2.56 -6.44 -2.36
N GLY A 61 1.51 -6.28 -1.53
CA GLY A 61 1.16 -5.00 -0.90
C GLY A 61 2.21 -4.53 0.12
N VAL A 62 2.70 -5.45 0.96
CA VAL A 62 3.80 -5.19 1.91
C VAL A 62 5.07 -4.81 1.16
N ALA A 63 5.43 -5.54 0.10
CA ALA A 63 6.60 -5.23 -0.71
C ALA A 63 6.51 -3.81 -1.33
N LEU A 64 5.34 -3.39 -1.80
CA LEU A 64 5.13 -2.01 -2.29
C LEU A 64 5.32 -0.98 -1.18
N LEU A 65 4.75 -1.22 0.00
CA LEU A 65 4.89 -0.36 1.17
C LEU A 65 6.36 -0.23 1.60
N LEU A 66 7.11 -1.33 1.63
CA LEU A 66 8.53 -1.33 1.97
C LEU A 66 9.37 -0.56 0.96
N LEU A 67 9.06 -0.64 -0.34
CA LEU A 67 9.74 0.17 -1.35
C LEU A 67 9.46 1.67 -1.16
N ASP A 68 8.23 2.05 -0.83
CA ASP A 68 7.88 3.45 -0.53
C ASP A 68 8.57 3.93 0.77
N LEU A 69 8.63 3.10 1.81
CA LEU A 69 9.32 3.39 3.07
C LEU A 69 10.84 3.49 2.91
N HIS A 70 11.42 2.62 2.09
CA HIS A 70 12.84 2.65 1.80
C HIS A 70 13.24 4.00 1.21
N GLU A 71 12.40 4.63 0.38
CA GLU A 71 12.72 5.93 -0.22
C GLU A 71 12.75 7.05 0.82
N SER A 72 11.72 7.11 1.66
CA SER A 72 11.62 8.05 2.77
C SER A 72 10.47 7.66 3.67
N GLY A 73 10.70 7.64 4.99
CA GLY A 73 9.66 7.47 6.00
C GLY A 73 8.62 8.60 5.97
N ALA A 74 8.94 9.75 5.35
CA ALA A 74 7.97 10.83 5.13
C ALA A 74 6.75 10.37 4.31
N PHE A 75 6.86 9.29 3.55
CA PHE A 75 5.73 8.65 2.86
C PHE A 75 4.54 8.40 3.79
N LEU A 76 4.78 7.89 5.01
CA LEU A 76 3.71 7.59 5.96
C LEU A 76 3.00 8.83 6.50
N LEU A 77 3.60 10.00 6.38
CA LEU A 77 3.00 11.27 6.79
C LEU A 77 2.09 11.86 5.70
N GLN A 78 2.18 11.34 4.47
CA GLN A 78 1.37 11.76 3.34
C GLN A 78 0.06 10.96 3.30
N VAL A 79 -1.02 11.58 2.79
CA VAL A 79 -2.33 10.90 2.62
C VAL A 79 -2.18 9.58 1.85
N ARG A 80 -1.40 9.57 0.77
CA ARG A 80 -1.17 8.32 0.01
C ARG A 80 -0.54 7.22 0.85
N GLY A 81 0.36 7.55 1.78
CA GLY A 81 1.03 6.56 2.62
C GLY A 81 0.12 6.01 3.69
N LEU A 82 -0.71 6.86 4.29
CA LEU A 82 -1.74 6.43 5.23
C LEU A 82 -2.75 5.48 4.56
N VAL A 83 -3.18 5.78 3.34
CA VAL A 83 -4.10 4.92 2.59
C VAL A 83 -3.47 3.58 2.24
N VAL A 84 -2.20 3.55 1.83
CA VAL A 84 -1.49 2.30 1.54
C VAL A 84 -1.32 1.48 2.83
N ALA A 85 -0.88 2.11 3.92
CA ALA A 85 -0.70 1.46 5.21
C ALA A 85 -2.02 0.86 5.73
N PHE A 86 -3.12 1.61 5.62
CA PHE A 86 -4.47 1.14 5.96
C PHE A 86 -4.83 -0.12 5.16
N LYS A 87 -4.68 -0.09 3.82
CA LYS A 87 -4.99 -1.25 2.97
C LYS A 87 -4.18 -2.49 3.34
N VAL A 88 -2.87 -2.33 3.55
CA VAL A 88 -1.99 -3.44 3.93
C VAL A 88 -2.37 -3.99 5.31
N ALA A 89 -2.68 -3.13 6.27
CA ALA A 89 -3.13 -3.55 7.60
C ALA A 89 -4.46 -4.29 7.53
N THR A 90 -5.43 -3.82 6.74
CA THR A 90 -6.72 -4.51 6.55
C THR A 90 -6.56 -5.88 5.91
N LEU A 91 -5.72 -6.00 4.87
CA LEU A 91 -5.44 -7.30 4.24
C LEU A 91 -4.69 -8.25 5.19
N GLY A 92 -3.75 -7.73 5.97
CA GLY A 92 -3.06 -8.50 7.01
C GLY A 92 -4.00 -8.97 8.12
N ALA A 93 -4.95 -8.13 8.52
CA ALA A 93 -5.99 -8.50 9.47
C ALA A 93 -6.89 -9.60 8.91
N LEU A 94 -7.28 -9.50 7.63
CA LEU A 94 -8.06 -10.55 6.97
C LEU A 94 -7.31 -11.89 6.90
N LEU A 95 -5.99 -11.86 6.72
CA LEU A 95 -5.15 -13.06 6.74
C LEU A 95 -4.98 -13.65 8.15
N ALA A 96 -4.91 -12.81 9.18
CA ALA A 96 -4.62 -13.24 10.56
C ALA A 96 -5.87 -13.56 11.40
N LEU A 97 -7.03 -13.01 11.05
CA LEU A 97 -8.25 -13.08 11.85
C LEU A 97 -9.37 -13.80 11.08
N PRO A 98 -9.59 -15.10 11.33
CA PRO A 98 -10.68 -15.86 10.69
C PRO A 98 -12.07 -15.24 10.93
N ALA A 99 -12.26 -14.51 12.03
CA ALA A 99 -13.50 -13.82 12.33
C ALA A 99 -13.91 -12.76 11.28
N LEU A 100 -12.97 -12.28 10.46
CA LEU A 100 -13.25 -11.31 9.39
C LEU A 100 -13.67 -11.97 8.07
N GLU A 101 -13.59 -13.29 7.97
CA GLU A 101 -13.81 -14.01 6.71
C GLU A 101 -15.22 -13.79 6.15
N ALA A 102 -16.25 -13.79 7.00
CA ALA A 102 -17.63 -13.52 6.58
C ALA A 102 -17.81 -12.10 5.98
N ALA A 103 -16.97 -11.14 6.40
CA ALA A 103 -16.99 -9.77 5.89
C ALA A 103 -16.02 -9.56 4.70
N ALA A 104 -15.21 -10.57 4.34
CA ALA A 104 -14.13 -10.46 3.37
C ALA A 104 -14.58 -9.93 1.99
N PRO A 105 -15.71 -10.38 1.38
CA PRO A 105 -16.14 -9.85 0.09
C PRO A 105 -16.37 -8.33 0.11
N TRP A 106 -17.00 -7.83 1.19
CA TRP A 106 -17.27 -6.40 1.37
C TRP A 106 -15.99 -5.61 1.64
N ILE A 107 -15.11 -6.14 2.48
CA ILE A 107 -13.81 -5.53 2.76
C ILE A 107 -13.00 -5.39 1.47
N LEU A 108 -12.88 -6.46 0.68
CA LEU A 108 -12.14 -6.46 -0.57
C LEU A 108 -12.77 -5.52 -1.61
N ALA A 109 -14.10 -5.49 -1.73
CA ALA A 109 -14.79 -4.55 -2.60
C ALA A 109 -14.47 -3.08 -2.25
N VAL A 110 -14.52 -2.73 -0.96
CA VAL A 110 -14.15 -1.38 -0.47
C VAL A 110 -12.68 -1.08 -0.78
N LEU A 111 -11.77 -2.03 -0.56
CA LEU A 111 -10.35 -1.85 -0.84
C LEU A 111 -10.08 -1.63 -2.34
N VAL A 112 -10.78 -2.35 -3.22
CA VAL A 112 -10.71 -2.16 -4.67
C VAL A 112 -11.24 -0.79 -5.08
N LEU A 113 -12.41 -0.38 -4.58
CA LEU A 113 -12.97 0.96 -4.84
C LEU A 113 -12.01 2.07 -4.39
N LEU A 114 -11.48 1.94 -3.18
CA LEU A 114 -10.47 2.85 -2.64
C LEU A 114 -9.20 2.84 -3.50
N SER A 115 -8.86 1.73 -4.14
CA SER A 115 -7.73 1.65 -5.08
C SER A 115 -7.95 2.47 -6.34
N VAL A 116 -9.13 2.34 -6.95
CA VAL A 116 -9.46 3.10 -8.17
C VAL A 116 -9.51 4.59 -7.89
N ILE A 117 -10.21 5.01 -6.82
CA ILE A 117 -10.34 6.42 -6.44
C ILE A 117 -8.97 7.06 -6.21
N PHE A 118 -8.11 6.42 -5.39
CA PHE A 118 -6.79 6.98 -5.08
C PHE A 118 -5.79 6.90 -6.23
N SER A 119 -6.00 5.98 -7.19
CA SER A 119 -5.19 5.93 -8.42
C SER A 119 -5.43 7.15 -9.31
N HIS A 120 -6.66 7.68 -9.32
CA HIS A 120 -7.03 8.89 -10.06
C HIS A 120 -6.99 10.18 -9.21
N ALA A 121 -6.68 10.09 -7.92
CA ALA A 121 -6.61 11.25 -7.06
C ALA A 121 -5.52 12.24 -7.52
N PRO A 122 -5.79 13.56 -7.53
CA PRO A 122 -4.81 14.57 -7.91
C PRO A 122 -3.55 14.51 -7.04
N SER A 123 -2.40 14.85 -7.61
CA SER A 123 -1.13 14.90 -6.86
C SER A 123 -1.24 15.76 -5.59
N LYS A 124 -1.96 16.89 -5.64
CA LYS A 124 -2.20 17.75 -4.46
C LYS A 124 -2.82 17.01 -3.27
N VAL A 125 -3.72 16.06 -3.53
CA VAL A 125 -4.36 15.24 -2.49
C VAL A 125 -3.42 14.16 -1.99
N ARG A 126 -2.75 13.44 -2.92
CA ARG A 126 -1.89 12.30 -2.58
C ARG A 126 -0.68 12.68 -1.74
N TYR A 127 -0.09 13.84 -2.01
CA TYR A 127 1.12 14.33 -1.35
C TYR A 127 0.85 15.25 -0.16
N HIS A 128 -0.42 15.51 0.19
CA HIS A 128 -0.76 16.34 1.33
C HIS A 128 -0.32 15.68 2.65
N VAL A 129 0.23 16.46 3.57
CA VAL A 129 0.75 16.01 4.88
C VAL A 129 -0.20 16.47 5.98
N PHE A 130 -0.78 15.54 6.73
CA PHE A 130 -1.86 15.84 7.68
C PHE A 130 -1.35 16.39 9.03
N LEU A 131 -0.18 15.93 9.50
CA LEU A 131 0.25 16.09 10.90
C LEU A 131 1.30 17.19 11.16
N PHE A 132 2.01 17.69 10.15
CA PHE A 132 3.15 18.60 10.35
C PHE A 132 3.28 19.74 9.32
N GLY A 133 2.31 19.90 8.39
CA GLY A 133 2.39 20.87 7.30
C GLY A 133 3.59 20.66 6.36
N ASP A 134 4.06 21.72 5.70
CA ASP A 134 5.19 21.69 4.74
C ASP A 134 6.58 21.51 5.38
N ARG A 135 6.66 21.29 6.70
CA ARG A 135 7.93 21.37 7.47
C ARG A 135 8.72 20.06 7.54
N VAL A 136 8.28 19.01 6.85
CA VAL A 136 8.98 17.71 6.87
C VAL A 136 10.04 17.67 5.77
N SER A 137 11.32 17.76 6.16
CA SER A 137 12.46 17.45 5.29
C SER A 137 12.32 16.04 4.70
N GLY A 138 12.58 15.86 3.41
CA GLY A 138 12.38 14.58 2.71
C GLY A 138 10.93 14.26 2.31
N ALA A 139 9.93 15.09 2.65
CA ALA A 139 8.56 14.99 2.13
C ALA A 139 8.39 15.64 0.74
N ARG A 140 9.41 16.38 0.27
CA ARG A 140 9.40 17.03 -1.04
C ARG A 140 9.43 15.96 -2.13
N THR A 141 8.26 15.68 -2.68
CA THR A 141 8.15 14.84 -3.88
C THR A 141 8.13 15.80 -5.06
N LYS A 142 9.05 15.61 -6.02
CA LYS A 142 9.13 16.39 -7.27
C LYS A 142 7.71 16.60 -7.83
N GLY A 143 7.44 17.85 -8.25
CA GLY A 143 6.27 18.20 -9.06
C GLY A 143 6.20 17.33 -10.31
#